data_AF-D8M104-F1
#
_entry.id   AF-D8M104-F1
#
_cell.length_a   1.000
_cell.length_b   1.000
_cell.length_c   1.000
_cell.angle_alpha   90.00
_cell.angle_beta   90.00
_cell.angle_gamma   90.00
#
_symmetry.space_group_name_H-M   'P 1'
#
loop_
_entity.id
_entity.type
_entity.pdbx_description
1 polymer ?
#
loop_
_entity_poly.entity_id
_entity_poly.type
_entity_poly.pdbx_seq_one_letter_code
_entity_poly.pdbx_strand_id
1 'polypeptide(L)'
;MDVASMVADRSNIYKISAFFKRYYDRYRRHVFLRPDTDSLRVLAAYEAILKGDWRQAVAISRGIDAWRFLPAEMRENVLAMLEGKTQTLALQAFLLERGTCYQSLSLEGLCEMFSLPADRVRAEVNRLLLQGLVSAFWNEDATMLQFVETLPSRVEMLTLQMAEKVNELEDANKRMREEKREDGYKGRRPFNILSQRTTGRKQRPTKQQQQQQQQQQQQQPQQQQQQQQQQQQQQQQ
;
A
#
# COMPACT_ATOMS: atom_id res chain seq x y z
N MET A 1 0.47 13.14 6.76
CA MET A 1 -0.66 12.44 6.13
C MET A 1 -0.98 13.20 4.84
N ASP A 2 -0.53 12.89 3.63
CA ASP A 2 0.20 11.76 3.07
C ASP A 2 0.77 12.22 1.72
N VAL A 3 2.04 12.62 1.67
CA VAL A 3 2.71 12.88 0.38
C VAL A 3 3.08 11.55 -0.31
N ALA A 4 3.09 10.45 0.45
CA ALA A 4 3.32 9.09 -0.04
C ALA A 4 2.08 8.42 -0.64
N SER A 5 0.85 8.86 -0.33
CA SER A 5 -0.38 8.28 -0.92
C SER A 5 -0.68 8.85 -2.32
N MET A 6 -0.08 9.99 -2.68
CA MET A 6 -0.28 10.66 -3.96
C MET A 6 0.62 10.13 -5.09
N VAL A 7 1.80 9.59 -4.77
CA VAL A 7 2.80 9.18 -5.78
C VAL A 7 2.55 7.77 -6.34
N ALA A 8 1.71 6.95 -5.68
CA ALA A 8 1.66 5.52 -5.96
C ALA A 8 0.30 4.96 -6.42
N ASP A 9 -0.76 5.76 -6.54
CA ASP A 9 -2.08 5.17 -6.81
C ASP A 9 -2.43 5.08 -8.30
N ARG A 10 -1.58 4.37 -9.05
CA ARG A 10 -1.93 3.78 -10.36
C ARG A 10 -3.18 2.89 -10.27
N SER A 11 -3.62 2.54 -9.05
CA SER A 11 -4.82 1.74 -8.76
C SER A 11 -6.08 2.54 -8.42
N ASN A 12 -6.06 3.87 -8.36
CA ASN A 12 -7.27 4.67 -8.05
C ASN A 12 -8.14 5.03 -9.27
N ILE A 13 -7.67 4.74 -10.48
CA ILE A 13 -8.33 5.06 -11.77
C ILE A 13 -9.69 4.36 -11.86
N TYR A 14 -9.79 3.20 -11.24
CA TYR A 14 -11.03 2.53 -10.95
C TYR A 14 -11.04 2.33 -9.44
N LYS A 15 -11.96 2.98 -8.72
CA LYS A 15 -12.36 2.50 -7.39
C LYS A 15 -12.99 1.12 -7.57
N ILE A 16 -12.16 0.12 -7.79
CA ILE A 16 -12.55 -1.26 -7.97
C ILE A 16 -13.09 -1.70 -6.62
N SER A 17 -14.28 -2.29 -6.64
CA SER A 17 -14.85 -2.85 -5.41
C SER A 17 -13.81 -3.79 -4.78
N ALA A 18 -13.54 -3.65 -3.48
CA ALA A 18 -12.57 -4.49 -2.80
C ALA A 18 -12.86 -5.99 -3.01
N PHE A 19 -14.14 -6.32 -3.23
CA PHE A 19 -14.61 -7.64 -3.63
C PHE A 19 -14.07 -8.08 -5.01
N PHE A 20 -14.24 -7.26 -6.06
CA PHE A 20 -13.75 -7.58 -7.40
C PHE A 20 -12.23 -7.70 -7.43
N LYS A 21 -11.52 -6.78 -6.74
CA LYS A 21 -10.06 -6.85 -6.64
C LYS A 21 -9.61 -8.17 -5.99
N ARG A 22 -10.17 -8.52 -4.83
CA ARG A 22 -9.88 -9.81 -4.16
C ARG A 22 -10.20 -11.02 -5.03
N TYR A 23 -11.30 -10.96 -5.77
CA TYR A 23 -11.73 -12.03 -6.67
C TYR A 23 -10.77 -12.17 -7.86
N TYR A 24 -10.36 -11.06 -8.46
CA TYR A 24 -9.36 -11.03 -9.53
C TYR A 24 -7.98 -11.49 -9.06
N ASP A 25 -7.53 -11.08 -7.86
CA ASP A 25 -6.27 -11.53 -7.27
C ASP A 25 -6.27 -13.04 -6.96
N ARG A 26 -7.45 -13.62 -6.71
CA ARG A 26 -7.61 -15.08 -6.62
C ARG A 26 -7.50 -15.72 -8.00
N TYR A 27 -8.20 -15.19 -9.00
CA TYR A 27 -8.14 -15.66 -10.38
C TYR A 27 -6.71 -15.68 -10.93
N ARG A 28 -5.95 -14.58 -10.80
CA ARG A 28 -4.55 -14.49 -11.29
C ARG A 28 -3.60 -15.53 -10.67
N ARG A 29 -3.90 -16.02 -9.47
CA ARG A 29 -3.09 -17.06 -8.81
C ARG A 29 -3.39 -18.46 -9.33
N HIS A 30 -4.55 -18.67 -9.95
CA HIS A 30 -4.91 -19.94 -10.58
C HIS A 30 -4.54 -19.91 -12.07
N VAL A 31 -3.32 -20.36 -12.38
CA VAL A 31 -2.71 -20.32 -13.73
C VAL A 31 -3.42 -21.22 -14.77
N PHE A 32 -4.40 -22.04 -14.37
CA PHE A 32 -4.89 -23.16 -15.19
C PHE A 32 -6.42 -23.27 -15.34
N LEU A 33 -7.20 -22.21 -15.10
CA LEU A 33 -8.62 -22.26 -15.44
C LEU A 33 -8.85 -21.74 -16.86
N ARG A 34 -9.29 -22.64 -17.74
CA ARG A 34 -10.03 -22.24 -18.94
C ARG A 34 -11.29 -21.50 -18.48
N PRO A 35 -11.68 -20.39 -19.14
CA PRO A 35 -12.86 -19.62 -18.74
C PRO A 35 -14.14 -20.40 -19.10
N ASP A 36 -14.43 -21.44 -18.32
CA ASP A 36 -15.56 -22.34 -18.52
C ASP A 36 -16.85 -21.73 -17.94
N THR A 37 -16.73 -20.87 -16.92
CA THR A 37 -17.87 -20.11 -16.36
C THR A 37 -17.93 -18.69 -16.91
N ASP A 38 -19.14 -18.15 -17.03
CA ASP A 38 -19.36 -16.75 -17.44
C ASP A 38 -18.62 -15.74 -16.56
N SER A 39 -18.52 -16.00 -15.25
CA SER A 39 -17.74 -15.17 -14.31
C SER A 39 -16.24 -15.14 -14.63
N LEU A 40 -15.66 -16.28 -15.04
CA LEU A 40 -14.26 -16.37 -15.44
C LEU A 40 -14.05 -15.74 -16.82
N ARG A 41 -15.03 -15.82 -17.72
CA ARG A 41 -15.00 -15.10 -19.02
C ARG A 41 -14.91 -13.59 -18.82
N VAL A 42 -15.66 -13.04 -17.87
CA VAL A 42 -15.56 -11.60 -17.54
C VAL A 42 -14.17 -11.24 -17.02
N LEU A 43 -13.57 -12.08 -16.17
CA LEU A 43 -12.22 -11.84 -15.66
C LEU A 43 -11.14 -11.97 -16.74
N ALA A 44 -11.29 -12.94 -17.65
CA ALA A 44 -10.41 -13.11 -18.81
C ALA A 44 -10.53 -11.92 -19.78
N ALA A 45 -11.75 -11.40 -20.00
CA ALA A 45 -11.97 -10.19 -20.78
C ALA A 45 -11.31 -8.97 -20.11
N TYR A 46 -11.42 -8.83 -18.80
CA TYR A 46 -10.74 -7.77 -18.05
C TYR A 46 -9.21 -7.87 -18.17
N GLU A 47 -8.63 -9.07 -18.09
CA GLU A 47 -7.19 -9.26 -18.30
C GLU A 47 -6.74 -8.88 -19.72
N ALA A 48 -7.54 -9.22 -20.74
CA ALA A 48 -7.27 -8.80 -22.11
C ALA A 48 -7.33 -7.27 -22.27
N ILE A 49 -8.25 -6.59 -21.59
CA ILE A 49 -8.33 -5.12 -21.57
C ILE A 49 -7.07 -4.51 -20.94
N LEU A 50 -6.59 -5.07 -19.82
CA LEU A 50 -5.37 -4.58 -19.18
C LEU A 50 -4.17 -4.64 -20.13
N LYS A 51 -4.04 -5.74 -20.87
CA LYS A 51 -2.98 -5.89 -21.90
C LYS A 51 -3.13 -4.93 -23.08
N GLY A 52 -4.31 -4.32 -23.27
CA GLY A 52 -4.64 -3.44 -24.39
C GLY A 52 -5.29 -4.16 -25.58
N ASP A 53 -5.59 -5.46 -25.48
CA ASP A 53 -6.15 -6.27 -26.56
C ASP A 53 -7.69 -6.21 -26.58
N TRP A 54 -8.23 -5.11 -27.11
CA TRP A 54 -9.67 -4.87 -27.16
C TRP A 54 -10.44 -5.91 -28.00
N ARG A 55 -9.85 -6.41 -29.09
CA ARG A 55 -10.49 -7.41 -29.97
C ARG A 55 -10.74 -8.72 -29.24
N GLN A 56 -9.76 -9.17 -28.46
CA GLN A 56 -9.90 -10.39 -27.66
C GLN A 56 -10.93 -10.20 -26.55
N ALA A 57 -10.93 -9.04 -25.88
CA ALA A 57 -11.93 -8.72 -24.87
C ALA A 57 -13.36 -8.72 -25.43
N VAL A 58 -13.56 -8.16 -26.63
CA VAL A 58 -14.87 -8.16 -27.31
C VAL A 58 -15.29 -9.56 -27.76
N ALA A 59 -14.36 -10.39 -28.24
CA ALA A 59 -14.66 -11.78 -28.59
C ALA A 59 -15.11 -12.60 -27.37
N ILE A 60 -14.41 -12.43 -26.23
CA ILE A 60 -14.75 -13.11 -24.98
C ILE A 60 -16.10 -12.58 -24.45
N SER A 61 -16.34 -11.27 -24.52
CA SER A 61 -17.59 -10.67 -24.02
C SER A 61 -18.80 -11.13 -24.84
N ARG A 62 -18.69 -11.21 -26.17
CA ARG A 62 -19.75 -11.77 -27.05
C ARG A 62 -20.02 -13.25 -26.77
N GLY A 63 -19.03 -13.99 -26.30
CA GLY A 63 -19.15 -15.40 -25.94
C GLY A 63 -19.85 -15.68 -24.60
N ILE A 64 -20.28 -14.68 -23.84
CA ILE A 64 -20.95 -14.89 -22.53
C ILE A 64 -22.40 -15.38 -22.75
N ASP A 65 -22.79 -16.48 -22.10
CA ASP A 65 -24.13 -17.06 -22.30
C ASP A 65 -25.26 -16.23 -21.70
N ALA A 66 -24.95 -15.38 -20.71
CA ALA A 66 -25.88 -14.44 -20.09
C ALA A 66 -26.56 -13.46 -21.08
N TRP A 67 -25.96 -13.17 -22.24
CA TRP A 67 -26.57 -12.29 -23.24
C TRP A 67 -27.83 -12.89 -23.91
N ARG A 68 -28.03 -14.20 -23.81
CA ARG A 68 -29.18 -14.90 -24.40
C ARG A 68 -30.50 -14.57 -23.70
N PHE A 69 -30.45 -14.08 -22.46
CA PHE A 69 -31.65 -13.72 -21.69
C PHE A 69 -32.21 -12.34 -22.05
N LEU A 70 -31.49 -11.54 -22.84
CA LEU A 70 -31.90 -10.20 -23.26
C LEU A 70 -32.65 -10.24 -24.60
N PRO A 71 -33.63 -9.35 -24.81
CA PRO A 71 -34.24 -9.14 -26.12
C PRO A 71 -33.19 -8.81 -27.18
N ALA A 72 -33.36 -9.31 -28.41
CA ALA A 72 -32.34 -9.22 -29.46
C ALA A 72 -31.93 -7.77 -29.78
N GLU A 73 -32.90 -6.84 -29.81
CA GLU A 73 -32.63 -5.42 -30.09
C GLU A 73 -31.81 -4.76 -28.98
N MET A 74 -32.12 -5.08 -27.72
CA MET A 74 -31.39 -4.57 -26.56
C MET A 74 -29.98 -5.17 -26.48
N ARG A 75 -29.82 -6.44 -26.86
CA ARG A 75 -28.54 -7.13 -26.89
C ARG A 75 -27.55 -6.45 -27.83
N GLU A 76 -27.95 -6.19 -29.08
CA GLU A 76 -27.05 -5.57 -30.07
C GLU A 76 -26.64 -4.15 -29.63
N ASN A 77 -27.57 -3.37 -29.06
CA ASN A 77 -27.27 -2.03 -28.56
C ASN A 77 -26.29 -2.07 -27.36
N VAL A 78 -26.49 -3.00 -26.42
CA VAL A 78 -25.59 -3.15 -25.28
C VAL A 78 -24.21 -3.63 -25.71
N LEU A 79 -24.12 -4.56 -26.67
CA LEU A 79 -22.84 -5.02 -27.21
C LEU A 79 -22.10 -3.91 -27.96
N ALA A 80 -22.79 -3.09 -28.75
CA ALA A 80 -22.20 -1.92 -29.42
C ALA A 80 -21.68 -0.88 -28.41
N MET A 81 -22.47 -0.58 -27.37
CA MET A 81 -22.03 0.30 -26.28
C MET A 81 -20.83 -0.29 -25.54
N LEU A 82 -20.83 -1.59 -25.27
CA LEU A 82 -19.76 -2.29 -24.58
C LEU A 82 -18.47 -2.22 -25.41
N GLU A 83 -18.55 -2.49 -26.71
CA GLU A 83 -17.42 -2.42 -27.62
C GLU A 83 -16.76 -1.03 -27.62
N GLY A 84 -17.56 0.04 -27.73
CA GLY A 84 -17.04 1.42 -27.65
C GLY A 84 -16.38 1.74 -26.31
N LYS A 85 -16.96 1.29 -25.19
CA LYS A 85 -16.36 1.47 -23.85
C LYS A 85 -15.10 0.63 -23.68
N THR A 86 -15.08 -0.61 -24.17
CA THR A 86 -13.93 -1.51 -24.12
C THR A 86 -12.76 -0.94 -24.91
N GLN A 87 -13.00 -0.34 -26.07
CA GLN A 87 -11.95 0.37 -26.84
C GLN A 87 -11.35 1.53 -26.05
N THR A 88 -12.18 2.39 -25.46
CA THR A 88 -11.70 3.49 -24.61
C THR A 88 -10.90 3.00 -23.41
N LEU A 89 -11.39 1.98 -22.70
CA LEU A 89 -10.72 1.42 -21.53
C LEU A 89 -9.41 0.73 -21.90
N ALA A 90 -9.37 0.02 -23.03
CA ALA A 90 -8.15 -0.63 -23.52
C ALA A 90 -7.07 0.41 -23.90
N LEU A 91 -7.46 1.53 -24.52
CA LEU A 91 -6.55 2.64 -24.80
C LEU A 91 -5.96 3.20 -23.49
N GLN A 92 -6.81 3.46 -22.50
CA GLN A 92 -6.36 3.98 -21.20
C GLN A 92 -5.41 2.99 -20.52
N ALA A 93 -5.79 1.71 -20.44
CA ALA A 93 -4.96 0.67 -19.84
C ALA A 93 -3.61 0.52 -20.55
N PHE A 94 -3.61 0.54 -21.88
CA PHE A 94 -2.40 0.48 -22.70
C PHE A 94 -1.43 1.62 -22.37
N LEU A 95 -1.92 2.86 -22.31
CA LEU A 95 -1.08 4.02 -21.99
C LEU A 95 -0.52 3.97 -20.56
N LEU A 96 -1.29 3.42 -19.62
CA LEU A 96 -0.87 3.31 -18.21
C LEU A 96 0.15 2.19 -17.99
N GLU A 97 -0.04 1.04 -18.63
CA GLU A 97 0.83 -0.11 -18.46
C GLU A 97 2.11 0.02 -19.30
N ARG A 98 1.98 0.46 -20.55
CA ARG A 98 3.10 0.53 -21.50
C ARG A 98 3.66 1.92 -21.70
N GLY A 99 3.08 2.96 -21.08
CA GLY A 99 3.56 4.34 -21.22
C GLY A 99 5.04 4.52 -20.86
N THR A 100 5.56 3.74 -19.91
CA THR A 100 6.99 3.80 -19.53
C THR A 100 7.93 3.19 -20.57
N CYS A 101 7.43 2.43 -21.54
CA CYS A 101 8.24 1.81 -22.59
C CYS A 101 8.39 2.70 -23.83
N TYR A 102 7.60 3.77 -23.93
CA TYR A 102 7.57 4.65 -25.09
C TYR A 102 8.13 6.02 -24.76
N GLN A 103 8.98 6.56 -25.65
CA GLN A 103 9.44 7.94 -25.57
C GLN A 103 8.49 8.90 -26.29
N SER A 104 7.93 8.45 -27.43
CA SER A 104 6.90 9.17 -28.17
C SER A 104 5.91 8.21 -28.81
N LEU A 105 4.66 8.65 -28.98
CA LEU A 105 3.59 7.93 -29.67
C LEU A 105 2.84 8.86 -30.62
N SER A 106 2.59 8.41 -31.83
CA SER A 106 1.77 9.17 -32.80
C SER A 106 0.27 8.96 -32.54
N LEU A 107 -0.50 10.03 -32.73
CA LEU A 107 -1.96 9.99 -32.62
C LEU A 107 -2.57 9.07 -33.69
N GLU A 108 -2.05 9.12 -34.92
CA GLU A 108 -2.50 8.27 -36.03
C GLU A 108 -2.33 6.79 -35.72
N GLY A 109 -1.17 6.40 -35.18
CA GLY A 109 -0.92 5.02 -34.76
C GLY A 109 -1.89 4.55 -33.67
N LEU A 110 -2.21 5.42 -32.70
CA LEU A 110 -3.22 5.11 -31.68
C LEU A 110 -4.64 4.99 -32.27
N CYS A 111 -4.99 5.83 -33.24
CA CYS A 111 -6.28 5.76 -33.93
C CYS A 111 -6.41 4.44 -34.72
N GLU A 112 -5.36 4.02 -35.43
CA GLU A 112 -5.34 2.75 -36.17
C GLU A 112 -5.43 1.54 -35.24
N MET A 113 -4.63 1.51 -34.16
CA MET A 113 -4.59 0.40 -33.20
C MET A 113 -5.93 0.17 -32.49
N PHE A 114 -6.57 1.24 -32.02
CA PHE A 114 -7.82 1.15 -31.26
C PHE A 114 -9.08 1.36 -32.11
N SER A 115 -8.92 1.69 -33.40
CA SER A 115 -10.01 1.97 -34.34
C SER A 115 -10.97 3.04 -33.81
N LEU A 116 -10.43 4.06 -33.15
CA LEU A 116 -11.16 5.17 -32.56
C LEU A 116 -10.89 6.47 -33.34
N PRO A 117 -11.86 7.41 -33.40
CA PRO A 117 -11.62 8.70 -34.03
C PRO A 117 -10.63 9.54 -33.22
N ALA A 118 -9.81 10.33 -33.91
CA ALA A 118 -8.75 11.16 -33.32
C ALA A 118 -9.25 12.05 -32.18
N ASP A 119 -10.45 12.62 -32.31
CA ASP A 119 -11.04 13.50 -31.28
C ASP A 119 -11.30 12.76 -29.97
N ARG A 120 -11.77 11.51 -30.03
CA ARG A 120 -12.00 10.68 -28.83
C ARG A 120 -10.68 10.27 -28.20
N VAL A 121 -9.71 9.84 -28.99
CA VAL A 121 -8.37 9.47 -28.49
C VAL A 121 -7.75 10.66 -27.77
N ARG A 122 -7.78 11.85 -28.38
CA ARG A 122 -7.28 13.08 -27.77
C ARG A 122 -7.99 13.43 -26.47
N ALA A 123 -9.33 13.36 -26.44
CA ALA A 123 -10.10 13.65 -25.24
C ALA A 123 -9.78 12.69 -24.08
N GLU A 124 -9.61 11.40 -24.37
CA GLU A 124 -9.30 10.39 -23.36
C GLU A 124 -7.86 10.51 -22.86
N VAL A 125 -6.90 10.77 -23.74
CA VAL A 125 -5.51 11.04 -23.34
C VAL A 125 -5.46 12.32 -22.48
N ASN A 126 -6.13 13.39 -22.88
CA ASN A 126 -6.18 14.64 -22.10
C ASN A 126 -6.78 14.41 -20.71
N ARG A 127 -7.79 13.55 -20.58
CA ARG A 127 -8.33 13.15 -19.28
C ARG A 127 -7.27 12.48 -18.41
N LEU A 128 -6.46 11.56 -18.97
CA LEU A 128 -5.38 10.90 -18.24
C LEU A 128 -4.26 11.86 -17.83
N LEU A 129 -3.92 12.83 -18.69
CA LEU A 129 -2.92 13.86 -18.40
C LEU A 129 -3.39 14.77 -17.26
N LEU A 130 -4.65 15.23 -17.30
CA LEU A 130 -5.23 16.08 -16.24
C LEU A 130 -5.32 15.36 -14.89
N GLN A 131 -5.53 14.04 -14.91
CA GLN A 131 -5.50 13.21 -13.70
C GLN A 131 -4.07 12.98 -13.16
N GLY A 132 -3.03 13.34 -13.92
CA GLY A 132 -1.64 13.16 -13.53
C GLY A 132 -1.15 11.71 -13.55
N LEU A 133 -1.87 10.81 -14.24
CA LEU A 133 -1.58 9.38 -14.24
C LEU A 133 -0.49 9.02 -15.24
N VAL A 134 -0.42 9.78 -16.33
CA VAL A 134 0.59 9.67 -17.37
C VAL A 134 1.37 10.98 -17.38
N SER A 135 2.68 10.90 -17.16
CA SER A 135 3.55 12.06 -17.32
C SER A 135 3.97 12.16 -18.78
N ALA A 136 3.14 12.83 -19.56
CA ALA A 136 3.38 13.10 -20.98
C ALA A 136 2.81 14.46 -21.34
N PHE A 137 3.21 14.99 -22.49
CA PHE A 137 2.66 16.22 -23.05
C PHE A 137 2.47 16.07 -24.56
N TRP A 138 1.59 16.88 -25.12
CA TRP A 138 1.37 16.96 -26.55
C TRP A 138 2.42 17.87 -27.21
N ASN A 139 2.87 17.51 -28.41
CA ASN A 139 3.60 18.45 -29.26
C ASN A 139 2.70 19.63 -29.68
N GLU A 140 3.32 20.67 -30.24
CA GLU A 140 2.67 21.89 -30.68
C GLU A 140 1.49 21.64 -31.64
N ASP A 141 1.62 20.64 -32.53
CA ASP A 141 0.57 20.25 -33.49
C ASP A 141 -0.48 19.28 -32.91
N ALA A 142 -0.34 18.84 -31.65
CA ALA A 142 -1.17 17.82 -31.02
C ALA A 142 -1.34 16.52 -31.83
N THR A 143 -0.29 16.13 -32.57
CA THR A 143 -0.19 14.91 -33.38
C THR A 143 0.66 13.83 -32.71
N MET A 144 1.54 14.22 -31.79
CA MET A 144 2.50 13.33 -31.13
C MET A 144 2.47 13.53 -29.62
N LEU A 145 2.35 12.43 -28.89
CA LEU A 145 2.42 12.39 -27.43
C LEU A 145 3.86 12.07 -27.02
N GLN A 146 4.51 12.97 -26.29
CA GLN A 146 5.87 12.78 -25.77
C GLN A 146 5.81 12.45 -24.29
N PHE A 147 6.42 11.32 -23.91
CA PHE A 147 6.47 10.89 -22.51
C PHE A 147 7.67 11.53 -21.82
N VAL A 148 7.43 12.04 -20.62
CA VAL A 148 8.49 12.53 -19.75
C VAL A 148 8.87 11.39 -18.82
N GLU A 149 10.14 11.00 -18.87
CA GLU A 149 10.69 10.07 -17.89
C GLU A 149 10.74 10.76 -16.53
N THR A 150 9.71 10.55 -15.71
CA THR A 150 9.63 11.10 -14.35
C THR A 150 10.20 10.19 -13.28
N LEU A 151 10.50 8.93 -13.62
CA LEU A 151 11.09 8.02 -12.65
C LEU A 151 12.62 8.17 -12.69
N PRO A 152 13.27 8.56 -11.57
CA PRO A 152 14.72 8.41 -11.46
C PRO A 152 15.08 6.96 -11.75
N SER A 153 16.17 6.75 -12.48
CA SER A 153 16.62 5.41 -12.82
C SER A 153 16.77 4.57 -11.54
N ARG A 154 16.61 3.25 -11.62
CA ARG A 154 16.74 2.39 -10.44
C ARG A 154 18.09 2.58 -9.74
N VAL A 155 19.13 2.92 -10.50
CA VAL A 155 20.44 3.28 -9.98
C VAL A 155 20.38 4.61 -9.23
N GLU A 156 19.79 5.66 -9.81
CA GLU A 156 19.61 6.96 -9.13
C GLU A 156 18.82 6.82 -7.82
N MET A 157 17.73 6.03 -7.80
CA MET A 157 16.99 5.76 -6.56
C MET A 157 17.86 5.08 -5.50
N LEU A 158 18.63 4.05 -5.89
CA LEU A 158 19.53 3.36 -4.97
C LEU A 158 20.64 4.28 -4.46
N THR A 159 21.18 5.15 -5.32
CA THR A 159 22.19 6.14 -4.93
C THR A 159 21.63 7.14 -3.93
N LEU A 160 20.41 7.64 -4.14
CA LEU A 160 19.72 8.52 -3.19
C LEU A 160 19.50 7.82 -1.83
N GLN A 161 19.01 6.57 -1.85
CA GLN A 161 18.84 5.78 -0.62
C GLN A 161 20.18 5.57 0.11
N MET A 162 21.25 5.26 -0.63
CA MET A 162 22.57 5.10 -0.04
C MET A 162 23.12 6.42 0.50
N ALA A 163 22.87 7.55 -0.17
CA ALA A 163 23.25 8.87 0.31
C ALA A 163 22.54 9.22 1.62
N GLU A 164 21.24 8.93 1.74
CA GLU A 164 20.50 9.07 3.00
C GLU A 164 21.11 8.21 4.12
N LYS A 165 21.48 6.96 3.82
CA LYS A 165 22.14 6.07 4.80
C LYS A 165 23.52 6.56 5.20
N VAL A 166 24.31 7.12 4.27
CA VAL A 166 25.61 7.72 4.59
C VAL A 166 25.43 8.93 5.50
N ASN A 167 24.43 9.78 5.25
CA ASN A 167 24.11 10.91 6.13
C ASN A 167 23.69 10.45 7.53
N GLU A 168 22.84 9.43 7.64
CA GLU A 168 22.46 8.83 8.94
C GLU A 168 23.69 8.33 9.72
N LEU A 169 24.65 7.70 9.02
CA LEU A 169 25.89 7.22 9.63
C LEU A 169 26.82 8.37 10.02
N GLU A 170 26.87 9.45 9.23
CA GLU A 170 27.63 10.64 9.57
C GLU A 170 27.08 11.30 10.84
N ASP A 171 25.76 11.44 10.94
CA ASP A 171 25.10 11.98 12.13
C ASP A 171 25.33 11.10 13.36
N ALA A 172 25.25 9.77 13.22
CA ALA A 172 25.59 8.84 14.30
C ALA A 172 27.07 8.94 14.72
N ASN A 173 27.98 9.12 13.75
CA ASN A 173 29.40 9.32 14.01
C ASN A 173 29.68 10.65 14.72
N LYS A 174 28.95 11.73 14.37
CA LYS A 174 29.04 13.02 15.06
C LYS A 174 28.56 12.89 16.51
N ARG A 175 27.41 12.26 16.75
CA ARG A 175 26.88 11.99 18.10
C ARG A 175 27.85 11.18 18.96
N MET A 176 28.40 10.08 18.44
CA MET A 176 29.41 9.31 19.18
C MET A 176 30.70 10.11 19.44
N ARG A 177 31.08 11.01 18.54
CA ARG A 177 32.24 11.89 18.74
C ARG A 177 31.96 12.94 19.82
N GLU A 178 30.74 13.48 19.86
CA GLU A 178 30.30 14.43 20.89
C GLU A 178 30.23 13.74 22.26
N GLU A 179 29.63 12.55 22.37
CA GLU A 179 29.61 11.74 23.60
C GLU A 179 31.04 11.46 24.11
N LYS A 180 31.97 11.07 23.22
CA LYS A 180 33.38 10.87 23.58
C LYS A 180 34.09 12.16 24.01
N ARG A 181 33.68 13.32 23.50
CA ARG A 181 34.22 14.63 23.94
C ARG A 181 33.66 15.03 25.30
N GLU A 182 32.39 14.74 25.57
CA GLU A 182 31.78 14.97 26.89
C GLU A 182 32.36 14.03 27.96
N ASP A 183 32.60 12.76 27.62
CA ASP A 183 33.31 11.79 28.49
C ASP A 183 34.80 12.14 28.70
N GLY A 184 35.37 12.99 27.84
CA GLY A 184 36.71 13.55 28.01
C GLY A 184 36.84 14.58 29.13
N TYR A 185 35.73 15.15 29.61
CA TYR A 185 35.70 16.13 30.71
C TYR A 185 35.22 15.57 32.05
N LYS A 186 34.73 14.33 32.10
CA LYS A 186 34.42 13.64 33.36
C LYS A 186 35.21 12.35 33.44
N GLY A 187 36.33 12.43 34.18
CA GLY A 187 37.29 11.38 34.49
C GLY A 187 36.81 9.94 34.26
N ARG A 188 37.59 9.22 33.44
CA ARG A 188 37.61 7.76 33.31
C ARG A 188 37.09 7.06 34.56
N ARG A 189 35.91 6.42 34.45
CA ARG A 189 35.61 5.24 35.26
C ARG A 189 36.07 4.01 34.48
N PRO A 190 36.80 3.06 35.09
CA PRO A 190 37.14 1.82 34.41
C PRO A 190 35.85 1.04 34.08
N PHE A 191 35.73 0.69 32.81
CA PHE A 191 34.69 -0.17 32.25
C PHE A 191 34.80 -1.57 32.88
N ASN A 192 33.89 -1.92 33.79
CA ASN A 192 33.71 -3.30 34.25
C ASN A 192 32.91 -4.08 33.20
N ILE A 193 33.61 -4.67 32.23
CA ILE A 193 33.06 -5.54 31.19
C ILE A 193 32.94 -6.96 31.77
N LEU A 194 32.05 -7.20 32.75
CA LEU A 194 31.65 -8.58 33.09
C LEU A 194 30.33 -8.73 33.84
N SER A 195 29.33 -7.91 33.58
CA SER A 195 27.99 -8.26 34.07
C SER A 195 26.90 -7.64 33.22
N GLN A 196 26.59 -8.29 32.09
CA GLN A 196 25.23 -8.45 31.57
C GLN A 196 25.28 -9.10 30.18
N ARG A 197 25.34 -10.43 30.16
CA ARG A 197 24.84 -11.23 29.04
C ARG A 197 24.10 -12.42 29.60
N THR A 198 22.88 -12.18 30.09
CA THR A 198 21.76 -13.16 30.10
C THR A 198 20.47 -12.43 30.45
N THR A 199 19.74 -12.07 29.41
CA THR A 199 18.29 -11.88 29.46
C THR A 199 17.63 -13.18 29.93
N GLY A 200 16.74 -13.09 30.91
CA GLY A 200 15.71 -14.11 31.17
C GLY A 200 15.84 -14.90 32.48
N ARG A 201 15.52 -14.28 33.62
CA ARG A 201 14.98 -15.03 34.77
C ARG A 201 14.06 -14.14 35.61
N LYS A 202 12.77 -14.46 35.59
CA LYS A 202 11.75 -13.94 36.50
C LYS A 202 12.29 -13.99 37.94
N GLN A 203 12.44 -12.82 38.57
CA GLN A 203 12.76 -12.73 39.99
C GLN A 203 11.58 -13.28 40.79
N ARG A 204 11.80 -14.39 41.49
CA ARG A 204 10.94 -14.81 42.60
C ARG A 204 11.21 -13.85 43.77
N PRO A 205 10.19 -13.35 44.47
CA PRO A 205 10.42 -12.56 45.68
C PRO A 205 11.14 -13.40 46.73
N THR A 206 12.13 -12.78 47.38
CA THR A 206 12.94 -13.36 48.45
C THR A 206 12.06 -13.65 49.68
N LYS A 207 12.21 -14.84 50.26
CA LYS A 207 11.45 -15.30 51.45
C LYS A 207 11.51 -14.34 52.65
N GLN A 208 12.53 -13.47 52.73
CA GLN A 208 12.64 -12.44 53.77
C GLN A 208 11.59 -11.32 53.65
N GLN A 209 11.13 -10.97 52.45
CA GLN A 209 10.11 -9.93 52.28
C GLN A 209 8.69 -10.44 52.60
N GLN A 210 8.42 -11.74 52.40
CA GLN A 210 7.15 -12.36 52.79
C GLN A 210 7.02 -12.54 54.31
N GLN A 211 8.12 -12.77 55.02
CA GLN A 211 8.10 -12.94 56.48
C GLN A 211 7.86 -11.60 57.22
N GLN A 212 8.35 -10.49 56.68
CA GLN A 212 8.06 -9.16 57.24
C GLN A 212 6.61 -8.71 57.01
N GLN A 213 5.99 -9.07 55.87
CA GLN A 213 4.57 -8.76 55.64
C GLN A 213 3.63 -9.61 56.51
N GLN A 214 3.97 -10.86 56.82
CA GLN A 214 3.18 -11.69 57.74
C GLN A 214 3.27 -11.21 59.21
N GLN A 215 4.43 -10.71 59.66
CA GLN A 215 4.53 -10.13 61.01
C GLN A 215 3.77 -8.80 61.13
N GLN A 216 3.70 -7.98 60.08
CA GLN A 216 2.90 -6.74 60.11
C GLN A 216 1.38 -7.00 60.06
N GLN A 217 0.92 -8.08 59.41
CA GLN A 217 -0.51 -8.43 59.40
C GLN A 217 -1.00 -9.06 60.72
N GLN A 218 -0.13 -9.64 61.53
CA GLN A 218 -0.53 -10.18 62.85
C GLN A 218 -0.59 -9.15 63.98
N GLN A 219 0.05 -7.98 63.84
CA GLN A 219 0.06 -6.96 64.91
C GLN A 219 -1.10 -5.95 64.83
N GLN A 220 -1.76 -5.81 63.68
CA GLN A 220 -2.86 -4.85 63.53
C GLN A 220 -4.17 -5.18 64.29
N PRO A 221 -4.62 -6.45 64.43
CA PRO A 221 -5.85 -6.73 65.16
C PRO A 221 -5.72 -6.54 66.68
N GLN A 222 -4.52 -6.71 67.24
CA GLN A 222 -4.29 -6.61 68.70
C GLN A 222 -4.31 -5.18 69.21
N GLN A 223 -3.84 -4.21 68.42
CA GLN A 223 -3.94 -2.78 68.78
C GLN A 223 -5.37 -2.23 68.66
N GLN A 224 -6.17 -2.73 67.71
CA GLN A 224 -7.58 -2.33 67.59
C GLN A 224 -8.45 -2.87 68.73
N GLN A 225 -8.19 -4.09 69.23
CA GLN A 225 -8.91 -4.62 70.41
C GLN A 225 -8.57 -3.88 71.70
N GLN A 226 -7.32 -3.42 71.88
CA GLN A 226 -6.94 -2.61 73.04
C GLN A 226 -7.59 -1.21 73.03
N GLN A 227 -7.72 -0.57 71.86
CA GLN A 227 -8.44 0.71 71.76
C GLN A 227 -9.94 0.58 71.98
N GLN A 228 -10.57 -0.52 71.54
CA GLN A 228 -12.00 -0.76 71.82
C GLN A 228 -12.27 -1.06 73.29
N GLN A 229 -11.38 -1.76 74.00
CA GLN A 229 -11.51 -1.96 75.45
C GLN A 229 -11.33 -0.67 76.24
N GLN A 230 -10.42 0.22 75.84
CA GLN A 230 -10.26 1.54 76.49
C GLN A 230 -11.47 2.45 76.24
N GLN A 231 -12.08 2.41 75.05
CA GLN A 231 -13.31 3.17 74.78
C GLN A 231 -14.53 2.62 75.54
N GLN A 232 -14.63 1.30 75.74
CA GLN A 232 -15.71 0.72 76.56
C GLN A 232 -15.55 1.03 78.05
N GLN A 233 -14.33 1.13 78.58
CA GLN A 233 -14.10 1.55 79.97
C GLN A 233 -14.37 3.04 80.21
N GLN A 234 -14.27 3.89 79.18
CA GLN A 234 -14.61 5.32 79.28
C GLN A 234 -16.12 5.62 79.12
N GLN A 235 -16.95 4.65 78.72
CA GLN A 235 -18.41 4.81 78.62
C GLN A 235 -19.19 4.23 79.82
N GLN A 236 -18.51 3.67 80.82
CA GLN A 236 -19.14 3.13 82.05
C GLN A 236 -18.69 3.83 83.35
N GLN A 237 -18.17 5.06 83.26
CA GLN A 237 -18.04 5.99 84.39
C GLN A 237 -18.81 7.28 84.13
#